data_AF-A0A5D2BTS0-F1
#
_entry.id   AF-A0A5D2BTS0-F1
#
_cell.length_a   1.000
_cell.length_b   1.000
_cell.length_c   1.000
_cell.angle_alpha   90.00
_cell.angle_beta   90.00
_cell.angle_gamma   90.00
#
_symmetry.space_group_name_H-M   'P 1'
#
loop_
_entity.id
_entity.type
_entity.pdbx_description
1 polymer ?
#
loop_
_entity_poly.entity_id
_entity_poly.type
_entity_poly.pdbx_seq_one_letter_code
_entity_poly.pdbx_strand_id
1 'polypeptide(L)'
;MAVVSTSASQIKEANQTNGNGIRVVGRRIYDSENGKTCHQCRQKTMDFLAPCKNLKKDKQCTIKYCHKCLLNRYGEKAEEFALLIDWKCPKCRDICNCSCCMKKKGHNPTGILVHTAKKTGFSSVSELLQAKGPENFGYEKFIKDTGVLKQASKGVYGHFTKDAWEGKFF
;
A
#
# COMPACT_ATOMS: atom_id res chain seq x y z
N MET A 1 0.50 46.42 32.39
CA MET A 1 -0.48 45.34 32.13
C MET A 1 -1.36 45.78 30.97
N ALA A 2 -1.08 45.31 29.76
CA ALA A 2 -1.97 45.55 28.61
C ALA A 2 -2.04 44.24 27.83
N VAL A 3 -3.17 43.55 27.96
CA VAL A 3 -3.50 42.34 27.22
C VAL A 3 -4.11 42.75 25.89
N VAL A 4 -3.44 42.49 24.78
CA VAL A 4 -4.04 42.61 23.44
C VAL A 4 -4.35 41.21 22.97
N SER A 5 -5.61 40.84 23.20
CA SER A 5 -6.23 39.62 22.70
C SER A 5 -6.56 39.81 21.21
N THR A 6 -5.81 39.17 20.31
CA THR A 6 -6.19 39.09 18.90
C THR A 6 -6.95 37.79 18.64
N SER A 7 -8.23 37.98 18.29
CA SER A 7 -9.25 36.98 18.02
C SER A 7 -8.92 36.09 16.80
N ALA A 8 -9.25 34.81 16.92
CA ALA A 8 -9.18 33.79 15.88
C ALA A 8 -10.03 34.17 14.65
N SER A 9 -9.36 34.48 13.54
CA SER A 9 -10.00 34.70 12.24
C SER A 9 -10.24 33.37 11.52
N GLN A 10 -11.52 33.15 11.22
CA GLN A 10 -12.10 32.02 10.53
C GLN A 10 -11.54 31.88 9.10
N ILE A 11 -10.85 30.78 8.79
CA ILE A 11 -10.48 30.44 7.41
C ILE A 11 -11.69 29.80 6.75
N LYS A 12 -12.35 30.56 5.87
CA LYS A 12 -13.39 30.08 4.96
C LYS A 12 -12.75 29.19 3.89
N GLU A 13 -13.20 27.94 3.80
CA GLU A 13 -12.78 26.99 2.75
C GLU A 13 -13.39 27.42 1.40
N ALA A 14 -12.60 28.12 0.58
CA ALA A 14 -12.92 28.38 -0.81
C ALA A 14 -12.46 27.20 -1.67
N ASN A 15 -13.43 26.44 -2.20
CA ASN A 15 -13.18 25.37 -3.15
C ASN A 15 -13.03 25.99 -4.56
N GLN A 16 -11.82 26.44 -4.90
CA GLN A 16 -11.49 26.93 -6.24
C GLN A 16 -10.70 25.85 -7.00
N THR A 17 -11.31 25.29 -8.05
CA THR A 17 -10.59 24.56 -9.09
C THR A 17 -10.19 25.55 -10.18
N ASN A 18 -8.97 26.08 -10.08
CA ASN A 18 -8.37 26.90 -11.14
C ASN A 18 -7.71 25.97 -12.17
N GLY A 19 -7.85 26.29 -13.46
CA GLY A 19 -7.41 25.49 -14.62
C GLY A 19 -5.91 25.16 -14.74
N ASN A 20 -5.13 25.31 -13.67
CA ASN A 20 -3.68 25.09 -13.63
C ASN A 20 -3.28 23.73 -13.04
N GLY A 21 -4.17 22.72 -13.05
CA GLY A 21 -3.85 21.38 -12.50
C GLY A 21 -3.73 21.31 -10.98
N ILE A 22 -4.11 22.39 -10.27
CA ILE A 22 -4.13 22.47 -8.81
C ILE A 22 -5.51 22.08 -8.29
N ARG A 23 -5.57 21.14 -7.34
CA ARG A 23 -6.80 20.70 -6.67
C ARG A 23 -6.63 20.77 -5.16
N VAL A 24 -7.61 21.35 -4.47
CA VAL A 24 -7.63 21.42 -3.00
C VAL A 24 -8.72 20.48 -2.47
N VAL A 25 -8.39 19.62 -1.51
CA VAL A 25 -9.35 18.73 -0.84
C VAL A 25 -9.13 18.82 0.67
N GLY A 26 -10.06 19.49 1.37
CA GLY A 26 -9.85 19.92 2.76
C GLY A 26 -8.55 20.73 2.86
N ARG A 27 -7.66 20.35 3.78
CA ARG A 27 -6.35 21.01 3.96
C ARG A 27 -5.25 20.56 2.98
N ARG A 28 -5.52 19.59 2.10
CA ARG A 28 -4.51 19.01 1.22
C ARG A 28 -4.53 19.66 -0.16
N ILE A 29 -3.36 20.11 -0.60
CA ILE A 29 -3.16 20.71 -1.93
C ILE A 29 -2.46 19.70 -2.84
N TYR A 30 -3.12 19.36 -3.94
CA TYR A 30 -2.58 18.56 -5.03
C TYR A 30 -2.12 19.51 -6.13
N ASP A 31 -0.86 19.39 -6.52
CA ASP A 31 -0.25 20.21 -7.57
C ASP A 31 0.59 19.28 -8.45
N SER A 32 0.25 19.20 -9.74
CA SER A 32 0.93 18.32 -10.69
C SER A 32 2.34 18.77 -11.06
N GLU A 33 2.63 20.06 -10.94
CA GLU A 33 3.90 20.67 -11.35
C GLU A 33 4.86 20.75 -10.16
N ASN A 34 4.43 21.37 -9.06
CA ASN A 34 5.28 21.66 -7.91
C ASN A 34 5.19 20.62 -6.79
N GLY A 35 4.18 19.74 -6.86
CA GLY A 35 3.93 18.74 -5.82
C GLY A 35 5.01 17.66 -5.73
N LYS A 36 5.32 17.25 -4.51
CA LYS A 36 6.22 16.12 -4.25
C LYS A 36 5.42 14.81 -4.35
N THR A 37 6.00 13.79 -4.98
CA THR A 37 5.34 12.49 -5.15
C THR A 37 5.56 11.59 -3.95
N CYS A 38 4.48 11.10 -3.34
CA CYS A 38 4.54 10.01 -2.36
C CYS A 38 4.75 8.67 -3.07
N HIS A 39 5.71 7.85 -2.61
CA HIS A 39 5.98 6.54 -3.21
C HIS A 39 4.77 5.58 -3.14
N GLN A 40 4.01 5.61 -2.05
CA GLN A 40 2.94 4.66 -1.80
C GLN A 40 1.66 4.95 -2.61
N CYS A 41 1.15 6.19 -2.54
CA CYS A 41 -0.07 6.57 -3.24
C CYS A 41 0.17 7.22 -4.61
N ARG A 42 1.42 7.55 -4.94
CA ARG A 42 1.84 8.22 -6.19
C ARG A 42 1.15 9.58 -6.44
N GLN A 43 0.50 10.13 -5.43
CA GLN A 43 -0.09 11.47 -5.50
C GLN A 43 1.02 12.51 -5.35
N LYS A 44 0.94 13.57 -6.16
CA LYS A 44 1.75 14.79 -6.02
C LYS A 44 1.00 15.77 -5.12
N THR A 45 1.63 16.15 -4.01
CA THR A 45 1.04 17.07 -3.02
C THR A 45 2.07 18.06 -2.53
N MET A 46 1.62 19.24 -2.13
CA MET A 46 2.48 20.24 -1.47
C MET A 46 2.78 19.87 -0.01
N ASP A 47 1.97 18.99 0.58
CA ASP A 47 2.13 18.47 1.93
C ASP A 47 3.57 17.99 2.23
N PHE A 48 3.89 17.99 3.52
CA PHE A 48 5.07 17.34 4.03
C PHE A 48 5.12 15.84 3.65
N LEU A 49 6.26 15.40 3.14
CA LEU A 49 6.56 13.99 2.91
C LEU A 49 7.86 13.66 3.64
N ALA A 50 7.86 12.60 4.46
CA ALA A 50 9.05 12.11 5.14
C ALA A 50 10.05 11.56 4.10
N PRO A 51 11.25 12.16 3.97
CA PRO A 51 12.26 11.72 3.03
C PRO A 51 13.14 10.61 3.61
N CYS A 52 13.44 9.59 2.81
CA CYS A 52 14.39 8.56 3.18
C CYS A 52 15.80 9.16 3.36
N LYS A 53 16.51 8.76 4.43
CA LYS A 53 17.90 9.19 4.67
C LYS A 53 18.94 8.15 4.24
N ASN A 54 18.50 6.97 3.81
CA ASN A 54 19.40 5.88 3.42
C ASN A 54 20.27 6.20 2.19
N LEU A 55 21.58 6.02 2.34
CA LEU A 55 22.55 5.95 1.24
C LEU A 55 22.71 4.50 0.78
N LYS A 56 22.64 4.23 -0.53
CA LYS A 56 22.89 2.89 -1.10
C LYS A 56 23.85 3.00 -2.27
N LYS A 57 25.00 2.32 -2.19
CA LYS A 57 26.08 2.40 -3.19
C LYS A 57 26.42 3.87 -3.51
N ASP A 58 26.62 4.65 -2.46
CA ASP A 58 26.94 6.09 -2.49
C ASP A 58 25.87 7.00 -3.12
N LYS A 59 24.67 6.47 -3.39
CA LYS A 59 23.53 7.25 -3.91
C LYS A 59 22.46 7.44 -2.85
N GLN A 60 22.05 8.70 -2.65
CA GLN A 60 20.95 9.05 -1.76
C GLN A 60 19.61 8.49 -2.28
N CYS A 61 18.86 7.84 -1.39
CA CYS A 61 17.51 7.40 -1.72
C CYS A 61 16.58 8.62 -1.90
N THR A 62 15.92 8.71 -3.05
CA THR A 62 15.02 9.82 -3.39
C THR A 62 13.57 9.62 -2.94
N ILE A 63 13.28 8.49 -2.28
CA ILE A 63 11.92 8.09 -1.91
C ILE A 63 11.41 8.91 -0.73
N LYS A 64 10.14 9.31 -0.84
CA LYS A 64 9.41 10.06 0.19
C LYS A 64 8.03 9.45 0.39
N TYR A 65 7.48 9.56 1.60
CA TYR A 65 6.14 9.09 1.90
C TYR A 65 5.31 10.17 2.59
N CYS A 66 4.01 10.24 2.29
CA CYS A 66 3.10 11.13 3.00
C CYS A 66 2.71 10.52 4.35
N HIS A 67 2.33 11.39 5.29
CA HIS A 67 1.84 11.04 6.63
C HIS A 67 0.83 9.89 6.61
N LYS A 68 -0.25 10.02 5.83
CA LYS A 68 -1.32 9.00 5.75
C LYS A 68 -0.80 7.64 5.28
N CYS A 69 0.19 7.59 4.40
CA CYS A 69 0.70 6.33 3.89
C CYS A 69 1.65 5.66 4.88
N LEU A 70 2.55 6.41 5.54
CA LEU A 70 3.40 5.81 6.59
C LEU A 70 2.55 5.28 7.74
N LEU A 71 1.62 6.09 8.25
CA LEU A 71 0.81 5.72 9.39
C LEU A 71 -0.06 4.50 9.09
N ASN A 72 -0.91 4.58 8.06
CA ASN A 72 -1.91 3.53 7.84
C ASN A 72 -1.30 2.25 7.23
N ARG A 73 -0.19 2.33 6.49
CA ARG A 73 0.40 1.13 5.86
C ARG A 73 1.49 0.48 6.69
N TYR A 74 2.24 1.27 7.47
CA TYR A 74 3.45 0.80 8.14
C TYR A 74 3.45 1.09 9.65
N GLY A 75 2.46 1.81 10.18
CA GLY A 75 2.41 2.16 11.60
C GLY A 75 3.39 3.27 11.98
N GLU A 76 3.95 3.98 11.00
CA GLU A 76 5.03 4.95 11.22
C GLU A 76 4.51 6.39 11.09
N LYS A 77 4.86 7.27 12.04
CA LYS A 77 4.49 8.70 11.98
C LYS A 77 5.54 9.50 11.22
N ALA A 78 5.12 10.15 10.14
CA ALA A 78 6.04 10.82 9.21
C ALA A 78 6.91 11.89 9.87
N GLU A 79 6.34 12.64 10.81
CA GLU A 79 6.99 13.76 11.50
C GLU A 79 8.10 13.25 12.43
N GLU A 80 7.86 12.18 13.19
CA GLU A 80 8.84 11.58 14.09
C GLU A 80 10.02 10.98 13.30
N PHE A 81 9.72 10.19 12.26
CA PHE A 81 10.75 9.47 11.50
C PHE A 81 11.58 10.38 10.58
N ALA A 82 11.05 11.54 10.16
CA ALA A 82 11.81 12.48 9.35
C ALA A 82 12.89 13.24 10.13
N LEU A 83 12.79 13.29 11.46
CA LEU A 83 13.79 13.88 12.35
C LEU A 83 14.97 12.94 12.59
N LEU A 84 14.77 11.63 12.43
CA LEU A 84 15.83 10.64 12.59
C LEU A 84 16.83 10.73 11.42
N ILE A 85 18.11 10.87 11.78
CA ILE A 85 19.21 11.06 10.82
C ILE A 85 19.40 9.82 9.93
N ASP A 86 19.13 8.64 10.48
CA ASP A 86 19.40 7.33 9.87
C ASP A 86 18.13 6.61 9.39
N TRP A 87 16.97 7.29 9.37
CA TRP A 87 15.73 6.62 8.99
C TRP A 87 15.76 6.07 7.56
N LYS A 88 15.48 4.77 7.46
CA LYS A 88 15.38 4.02 6.21
C LYS A 88 13.91 3.83 5.88
N CYS A 89 13.51 4.25 4.68
CA CYS A 89 12.12 4.07 4.27
C CYS A 89 11.73 2.58 4.12
N PRO A 90 10.43 2.25 4.12
CA PRO A 90 9.95 0.86 3.98
C PRO A 90 10.56 0.09 2.81
N LYS A 91 10.81 0.76 1.67
CA LYS A 91 11.44 0.11 0.51
C LYS A 91 12.93 -0.20 0.76
N CYS A 92 13.66 0.68 1.43
CA CYS A 92 15.07 0.46 1.76
C CYS A 92 15.24 -0.65 2.81
N ARG A 93 14.27 -0.82 3.71
CA ARG A 93 14.17 -1.95 4.65
C ARG A 93 13.57 -3.22 4.03
N ASP A 94 13.24 -3.18 2.75
CA ASP A 94 12.59 -4.26 2.01
C ASP A 94 11.21 -4.71 2.54
N ILE A 95 10.52 -3.88 3.31
CA ILE A 95 9.16 -4.15 3.84
C ILE A 95 8.04 -3.42 3.09
N CYS A 96 8.35 -2.73 1.98
CA CYS A 96 7.35 -1.96 1.23
C CYS A 96 6.27 -2.88 0.62
N ASN A 97 5.01 -2.64 1.00
CA ASN A 97 3.83 -3.38 0.53
C ASN A 97 3.05 -2.62 -0.56
N CYS A 98 3.69 -1.68 -1.27
CA CYS A 98 3.05 -0.99 -2.37
C CYS A 98 2.92 -1.91 -3.60
N SER A 99 1.88 -1.66 -4.42
CA SER A 99 1.60 -2.50 -5.59
C SER A 99 2.79 -2.62 -6.55
N CYS A 100 3.55 -1.55 -6.76
CA CYS A 100 4.72 -1.55 -7.64
C CYS A 100 5.88 -2.37 -7.07
N CYS A 101 6.14 -2.26 -5.75
CA CYS A 101 7.22 -3.00 -5.11
C CYS A 101 6.89 -4.49 -5.01
N MET A 102 5.65 -4.85 -4.67
CA MET A 102 5.21 -6.24 -4.62
C MET A 102 5.30 -6.92 -5.99
N LYS A 103 4.81 -6.27 -7.05
CA LYS A 103 4.96 -6.78 -8.42
C LYS A 103 6.42 -6.99 -8.80
N LYS A 104 7.30 -6.05 -8.46
CA LYS A 104 8.74 -6.17 -8.74
C LYS A 104 9.40 -7.36 -8.00
N LYS A 105 8.85 -7.75 -6.85
CA LYS A 105 9.27 -8.95 -6.10
C LYS A 105 8.63 -10.24 -6.60
N GLY A 106 7.73 -10.20 -7.59
CA GLY A 106 6.99 -11.37 -8.07
C GLY A 106 5.77 -11.73 -7.22
N HIS A 107 5.35 -10.86 -6.30
CA HIS A 107 4.17 -11.08 -5.47
C HIS A 107 2.94 -10.36 -6.01
N ASN A 108 1.76 -10.84 -5.61
CA ASN A 108 0.50 -10.16 -5.85
C ASN A 108 0.48 -8.78 -5.16
N PRO A 109 -0.14 -7.75 -5.78
CA PRO A 109 -0.32 -6.46 -5.14
C PRO A 109 -1.15 -6.58 -3.85
N THR A 110 -0.71 -5.94 -2.77
CA THR A 110 -1.41 -5.93 -1.48
C THR A 110 -2.82 -5.32 -1.52
N GLY A 111 -3.15 -4.51 -2.53
CA GLY A 111 -4.45 -3.83 -2.60
C GLY A 111 -4.63 -2.70 -1.58
N ILE A 112 -5.90 -2.36 -1.30
CA ILE A 112 -6.32 -1.31 -0.35
C ILE A 112 -6.84 -1.97 0.93
N LEU A 113 -5.93 -2.36 1.82
CA LEU A 113 -6.28 -3.06 3.07
C LEU A 113 -6.40 -2.14 4.29
N VAL A 114 -6.29 -0.82 4.13
CA VAL A 114 -6.34 0.14 5.25
C VAL A 114 -7.65 0.02 6.04
N HIS A 115 -8.78 -0.12 5.34
CA HIS A 115 -10.08 -0.26 5.99
C HIS A 115 -10.21 -1.61 6.71
N THR A 116 -9.77 -2.69 6.07
CA THR A 116 -9.74 -4.02 6.67
C THR A 116 -8.90 -4.05 7.93
N ALA A 117 -7.69 -3.49 7.90
CA ALA A 117 -6.79 -3.41 9.06
C ALA A 117 -7.48 -2.71 10.24
N LYS A 118 -8.01 -1.50 10.01
CA LYS A 118 -8.72 -0.74 11.05
C LYS A 118 -9.95 -1.45 11.59
N LYS A 119 -10.78 -2.02 10.71
CA LYS A 119 -11.99 -2.75 11.11
C LYS A 119 -11.67 -3.98 11.96
N THR A 120 -10.49 -4.58 11.75
CA THR A 120 -10.04 -5.77 12.48
C THR A 120 -9.14 -5.42 13.67
N GLY A 121 -9.03 -4.14 14.05
CA GLY A 121 -8.32 -3.69 15.25
C GLY A 121 -6.83 -3.45 15.07
N PHE A 122 -6.27 -3.65 13.87
CA PHE A 122 -4.85 -3.40 13.62
C PHE A 122 -4.57 -1.92 13.36
N SER A 123 -3.43 -1.44 13.87
CA SER A 123 -2.97 -0.07 13.70
C SER A 123 -2.49 0.21 12.27
N SER A 124 -2.06 -0.82 11.53
CA SER A 124 -1.56 -0.67 10.17
C SER A 124 -1.78 -1.91 9.29
N VAL A 125 -1.67 -1.72 7.98
CA VAL A 125 -1.69 -2.82 7.01
C VAL A 125 -0.53 -3.80 7.23
N SER A 126 0.67 -3.30 7.59
CA SER A 126 1.82 -4.19 7.82
C SER A 126 1.57 -5.11 9.02
N GLU A 127 0.97 -4.59 10.09
CA GLU A 127 0.58 -5.38 11.26
C GLU A 127 -0.46 -6.46 10.89
N LEU A 128 -1.50 -6.08 10.14
CA LEU A 128 -2.50 -7.02 9.61
C LEU A 128 -1.84 -8.14 8.79
N LEU A 129 -0.93 -7.80 7.89
CA LEU A 129 -0.25 -8.77 7.01
C LEU A 129 0.69 -9.69 7.78
N GLN A 130 1.35 -9.19 8.83
CA GLN A 130 2.18 -10.02 9.71
C GLN A 130 1.32 -11.03 10.49
N ALA A 131 0.15 -10.60 10.96
CA ALA A 131 -0.74 -11.45 11.76
C ALA A 131 -1.49 -12.50 10.92
N LYS A 132 -1.88 -12.18 9.68
CA LYS A 132 -2.78 -13.00 8.87
C LYS A 132 -2.15 -13.55 7.59
N GLY A 133 -0.90 -13.23 7.27
CA GLY A 133 -0.24 -13.66 6.04
C GLY A 133 -0.73 -12.89 4.79
N PRO A 134 0.17 -12.57 3.83
CA PRO A 134 -0.19 -11.84 2.62
C PRO A 134 -1.03 -12.62 1.60
N GLU A 135 -0.99 -13.95 1.65
CA GLU A 135 -1.73 -14.87 0.77
C GLU A 135 -3.25 -14.78 0.96
N ASN A 136 -3.71 -14.47 2.17
CA ASN A 136 -5.13 -14.39 2.52
C ASN A 136 -5.83 -13.13 1.98
N PHE A 137 -5.09 -12.23 1.34
CA PHE A 137 -5.61 -10.97 0.80
C PHE A 137 -5.30 -10.79 -0.70
N GLY A 138 -4.98 -11.89 -1.39
CA GLY A 138 -4.83 -11.89 -2.84
C GLY A 138 -6.04 -11.24 -3.52
N TYR A 139 -5.77 -10.42 -4.55
CA TYR A 139 -6.83 -9.81 -5.35
C TYR A 139 -7.52 -10.90 -6.18
N GLU A 140 -8.63 -11.44 -5.69
CA GLU A 140 -9.54 -12.22 -6.53
C GLU A 140 -10.11 -11.28 -7.61
N LYS A 141 -9.65 -11.46 -8.84
CA LYS A 141 -10.29 -10.85 -10.00
C LYS A 141 -11.68 -11.47 -10.09
N PHE A 142 -12.71 -10.74 -9.65
CA PHE A 142 -14.09 -11.02 -10.07
C PHE A 142 -14.12 -10.91 -11.59
N ILE A 143 -13.98 -12.04 -12.28
CA ILE A 143 -14.42 -12.16 -13.65
C ILE A 143 -15.94 -12.05 -13.56
N LYS A 144 -16.51 -10.98 -14.10
CA LYS A 144 -17.94 -10.97 -14.39
C LYS A 144 -18.15 -12.02 -15.47
N ASP A 145 -18.54 -13.21 -15.05
CA ASP A 145 -19.05 -14.25 -15.94
C ASP A 145 -20.29 -13.70 -16.64
N THR A 146 -20.09 -13.20 -17.86
CA THR A 146 -21.16 -13.17 -18.86
C THR A 146 -20.92 -14.42 -19.67
N GLY A 147 -21.76 -15.42 -19.42
CA GLY A 147 -21.42 -16.82 -19.58
C GLY A 147 -21.20 -17.30 -21.01
N VAL A 148 -20.47 -18.40 -21.10
CA VAL A 148 -20.80 -19.50 -22.01
C VAL A 148 -20.50 -20.80 -21.26
N LEU A 149 -21.56 -21.58 -21.05
CA LEU A 149 -21.51 -22.96 -20.59
C LEU A 149 -20.65 -23.80 -21.54
N LYS A 150 -19.79 -24.67 -20.98
CA LYS A 150 -19.58 -26.09 -21.30
C LYS A 150 -18.18 -26.51 -20.81
N GLN A 151 -17.94 -27.69 -20.26
CA GLN A 151 -18.75 -28.73 -19.65
C GLN A 151 -17.70 -29.60 -18.94
N ALA A 152 -18.07 -30.11 -17.76
CA ALA A 152 -17.37 -31.06 -16.90
C ALA A 152 -16.30 -31.97 -17.53
N SER A 153 -15.18 -32.13 -16.83
CA SER A 153 -14.72 -33.48 -16.49
C SER A 153 -14.16 -33.51 -15.06
N LYS A 154 -14.61 -34.54 -14.35
CA LYS A 154 -14.41 -34.83 -12.93
C LYS A 154 -12.95 -35.20 -12.68
N GLY A 155 -12.37 -34.73 -11.58
CA GLY A 155 -11.16 -35.34 -11.03
C GLY A 155 -11.44 -36.74 -10.50
N VAL A 156 -10.38 -37.52 -10.24
CA VAL A 156 -10.14 -38.26 -8.99
C VAL A 156 -8.69 -38.81 -9.01
N TYR A 157 -8.08 -38.66 -7.84
CA TYR A 157 -6.86 -39.20 -7.25
C TYR A 157 -6.25 -40.49 -7.83
N GLY A 158 -4.91 -40.52 -7.73
CA GLY A 158 -4.11 -41.73 -7.86
C GLY A 158 -4.43 -42.77 -6.78
N HIS A 159 -4.26 -44.03 -7.16
CA HIS A 159 -4.21 -45.16 -6.26
C HIS A 159 -3.02 -46.03 -6.67
N PHE A 160 -2.12 -46.27 -5.72
CA PHE A 160 -0.93 -47.09 -5.86
C PHE A 160 -1.18 -48.34 -5.03
N THR A 161 -1.36 -49.50 -5.66
CA THR A 161 -1.26 -50.80 -4.98
C THR A 161 -0.63 -51.83 -5.91
N LYS A 162 0.18 -52.69 -5.27
CA LYS A 162 1.06 -53.71 -5.82
C LYS A 162 0.28 -54.98 -6.18
N ASP A 163 1.04 -55.97 -6.67
CA ASP A 163 0.77 -57.42 -6.70
C ASP A 163 0.22 -57.90 -8.07
N ALA A 164 0.99 -58.54 -8.96
CA ALA A 164 1.69 -59.85 -8.91
C ALA A 164 0.76 -61.06 -9.06
N TRP A 165 1.10 -61.93 -10.04
CA TRP A 165 0.62 -63.32 -10.26
C TRP A 165 -0.82 -63.47 -10.82
N GLU A 166 -1.15 -64.23 -11.87
CA GLU A 166 -0.56 -65.38 -12.58
C GLU A 166 -0.98 -65.37 -14.06
N GLY A 167 -0.20 -66.04 -14.90
CA GLY A 167 -0.58 -66.40 -16.26
C GLY A 167 -0.94 -67.89 -16.40
N LYS A 168 -1.29 -68.24 -17.65
CA LYS A 168 -1.56 -69.57 -18.26
C LYS A 168 -3.01 -70.06 -18.06
N PHE A 169 -3.85 -70.19 -19.09
CA PHE A 169 -3.72 -70.92 -20.37
C PHE A 169 -3.22 -72.37 -20.20
N PHE A 170 -4.22 -73.27 -20.27
CA PHE A 170 -4.20 -74.74 -20.24
C PHE A 170 -4.00 -75.40 -18.88
#